data_AF-A0A955HAF9-F1
#
_entry.id   AF-A0A955HAF9-F1
#
_cell.length_a   1.000
_cell.length_b   1.000
_cell.length_c   1.000
_cell.angle_alpha   90.00
_cell.angle_beta   90.00
_cell.angle_gamma   90.00
#
_symmetry.space_group_name_H-M   'P 1'
#
loop_
_entity.id
_entity.type
_entity.pdbx_description
1 polymer ?
#
loop_
_entity_poly.entity_id
_entity_poly.type
_entity_poly.pdbx_seq_one_letter_code
_entity_poly.pdbx_strand_id
1 'polypeptide(L)'
;AIYTDSKYVVEGATGWIFGWMKNGWQTKAGSEVLHKEVWQELISLLKKVTVEWHKVPGHVGIIGNERADKIASDLGEGKTVELYCGPREGYTYEIENVSFDEAKAAERSAARKRSAQKAYSYVSKVDGKIETHQTWAECEARVTGKQGVRFKKALSAQEEQAIIADFT
;
A
#
# COMPACT_ATOMS: atom_id res chain seq x y z
N ALA A 1 -14.34 18.03 2.38
CA ALA A 1 -13.02 17.40 2.64
C ALA A 1 -12.87 16.11 1.83
N ILE A 2 -11.64 15.62 1.59
CA ILE A 2 -11.33 14.34 0.95
C ILE A 2 -10.51 13.48 1.91
N TYR A 3 -10.96 12.25 2.15
CA TYR A 3 -10.27 11.26 2.99
C TYR A 3 -9.65 10.19 2.09
N THR A 4 -8.33 10.10 2.08
CA THR A 4 -7.62 9.12 1.23
C THR A 4 -6.45 8.48 1.96
N ASP A 5 -6.25 7.20 1.71
CA ASP A 5 -5.11 6.43 2.16
C ASP A 5 -3.97 6.40 1.14
N SER A 6 -4.07 7.19 0.06
CA SER A 6 -2.98 7.43 -0.88
C SER A 6 -2.02 8.49 -0.35
N LYS A 7 -0.77 8.10 -0.08
CA LYS A 7 0.25 9.04 0.39
C LYS A 7 0.70 9.94 -0.77
N TYR A 8 0.80 9.32 -1.94
CA TYR A 8 1.18 9.96 -3.19
C TYR A 8 0.26 11.12 -3.56
N VAL A 9 -1.07 10.92 -3.45
CA VAL A 9 -2.04 11.98 -3.79
C VAL A 9 -1.97 13.13 -2.79
N VAL A 10 -1.98 12.85 -1.48
CA VAL A 10 -1.94 13.91 -0.46
C VAL A 10 -0.66 14.72 -0.54
N GLU A 11 0.51 14.08 -0.46
CA GLU A 11 1.80 14.79 -0.49
C GLU A 11 2.07 15.47 -1.84
N GLY A 12 1.60 14.86 -2.93
CA GLY A 12 1.67 15.47 -4.25
C GLY A 12 0.82 16.74 -4.32
N ALA A 13 -0.47 16.66 -3.98
CA ALA A 13 -1.42 17.76 -4.09
C ALA A 13 -1.12 18.91 -3.12
N THR A 14 -0.61 18.62 -1.93
CA THR A 14 -0.33 19.65 -0.90
C THR A 14 1.11 20.13 -0.88
N GLY A 15 2.01 19.56 -1.70
CA GLY A 15 3.44 19.82 -1.60
C GLY A 15 4.20 19.71 -2.92
N TRP A 16 4.40 18.50 -3.43
CA TRP A 16 5.35 18.26 -4.53
C TRP A 16 4.98 19.02 -5.80
N ILE A 17 3.69 19.19 -6.05
CA ILE A 17 3.16 19.80 -7.26
C ILE A 17 3.66 21.23 -7.49
N PHE A 18 3.83 22.01 -6.43
CA PHE A 18 4.36 23.37 -6.52
C PHE A 18 5.82 23.37 -6.98
N GLY A 19 6.60 22.39 -6.52
CA GLY A 19 7.98 22.18 -6.96
C GLY A 19 8.05 21.71 -8.41
N TRP A 20 7.20 20.77 -8.81
CA TRP A 20 7.14 20.28 -10.19
C TRP A 20 6.76 21.39 -11.17
N MET A 21 5.75 22.20 -10.84
CA MET A 21 5.37 23.35 -11.67
C MET A 21 6.53 24.33 -11.86
N LYS A 22 7.27 24.63 -10.78
CA LYS A 22 8.42 25.53 -10.83
C LYS A 22 9.57 24.97 -11.68
N ASN A 23 9.75 23.66 -11.66
CA ASN A 23 10.84 22.96 -12.35
C ASN A 23 10.41 22.42 -13.73
N GLY A 24 9.37 22.98 -14.34
CA GLY A 24 8.95 22.57 -15.69
C GLY A 24 8.50 21.11 -15.80
N TRP A 25 7.96 20.53 -14.73
CA TRP A 25 7.54 19.13 -14.61
C TRP A 25 8.67 18.10 -14.71
N GLN A 26 9.84 18.45 -14.16
CA GLN A 26 10.97 17.54 -14.02
C GLN A 26 11.21 17.15 -12.55
N THR A 27 11.60 15.89 -12.36
CA THR A 27 12.09 15.36 -11.09
C THR A 27 13.51 15.86 -10.80
N LYS A 28 14.00 15.67 -9.56
CA LYS A 28 15.38 16.01 -9.20
C LYS A 28 16.43 15.23 -10.02
N ALA A 29 16.06 14.06 -10.56
CA ALA A 29 16.92 13.26 -11.41
C ALA A 29 16.91 13.72 -12.89
N GLY A 30 16.17 14.79 -13.22
CA GLY A 30 16.06 15.33 -14.58
C GLY A 30 15.05 14.60 -15.47
N SER A 31 14.46 13.49 -15.01
CA SER A 31 13.40 12.78 -15.71
C SER A 31 12.06 13.49 -15.56
N GLU A 32 11.14 13.25 -16.50
CA GLU A 32 9.77 13.75 -16.41
C GLU A 32 9.03 13.18 -15.18
N VAL A 33 8.16 14.01 -14.59
CA VAL A 33 7.31 13.59 -13.47
C VAL A 33 6.33 12.52 -13.95
N LEU A 34 6.27 11.40 -13.24
CA LEU A 34 5.32 10.32 -13.53
C LEU A 34 3.87 10.81 -13.41
N HIS A 35 3.02 10.46 -14.38
CA HIS A 35 1.60 10.84 -14.47
C HIS A 35 1.37 12.36 -14.50
N LYS A 36 2.29 13.10 -15.12
CA LYS A 36 2.27 14.58 -15.21
C LYS A 36 0.92 15.10 -15.74
N GLU A 37 0.39 14.48 -16.77
CA GLU A 37 -0.88 14.85 -17.40
C GLU A 37 -2.05 14.82 -16.40
N VAL A 38 -2.12 13.77 -15.56
CA VAL A 38 -3.14 13.65 -14.51
C VAL A 38 -2.96 14.74 -13.45
N TRP A 39 -1.73 15.04 -13.07
CA TRP A 39 -1.44 16.13 -12.13
C TRP A 39 -1.81 17.52 -12.68
N GLN A 40 -1.55 17.77 -13.97
CA GLN A 40 -1.90 19.02 -14.62
C GLN A 40 -3.42 19.24 -14.65
N GLU A 41 -4.18 18.19 -14.91
CA GLU A 41 -5.64 18.23 -14.83
C GLU A 41 -6.12 18.50 -13.39
N LEU A 42 -5.58 17.76 -12.41
CA LEU A 42 -5.92 17.94 -11.00
C LEU A 42 -5.67 19.37 -10.52
N ILE A 43 -4.52 19.99 -10.87
CA ILE A 43 -4.24 21.40 -10.52
C ILE A 43 -5.33 22.33 -11.06
N SER A 44 -5.76 22.09 -12.30
CA SER A 44 -6.74 22.93 -12.97
C SER A 44 -8.10 22.88 -12.26
N LEU A 45 -8.43 21.74 -11.64
CA LEU A 45 -9.60 21.57 -10.79
C LEU A 45 -9.38 22.18 -9.39
N LEU A 46 -8.23 21.96 -8.76
CA LEU A 46 -7.91 22.50 -7.43
C LEU A 46 -7.86 24.04 -7.39
N LYS A 47 -7.71 24.70 -8.54
CA LYS A 47 -7.88 26.16 -8.66
C LYS A 47 -9.33 26.62 -8.51
N LYS A 48 -10.30 25.73 -8.76
CA LYS A 48 -11.74 26.04 -8.76
C LYS A 48 -12.42 25.66 -7.44
N VAL A 49 -11.85 24.71 -6.71
CA VAL A 49 -12.42 24.19 -5.47
C VAL A 49 -11.37 24.10 -4.38
N THR A 50 -11.73 24.52 -3.17
CA THR A 50 -10.88 24.32 -1.99
C THR A 50 -11.11 22.91 -1.46
N VAL A 51 -10.03 22.11 -1.42
CA VAL A 51 -10.07 20.76 -0.88
C VAL A 51 -9.28 20.71 0.43
N GLU A 52 -9.97 20.30 1.50
CA GLU A 52 -9.33 19.88 2.74
C GLU A 52 -8.93 18.41 2.62
N TRP A 53 -7.64 18.13 2.71
CA TRP A 53 -7.06 16.79 2.53
C TRP A 53 -6.85 16.11 3.88
N HIS A 54 -7.43 14.93 4.06
CA HIS A 54 -7.16 14.07 5.21
C HIS A 54 -6.48 12.78 4.77
N LYS A 55 -5.27 12.60 5.29
CA LYS A 55 -4.56 11.35 5.15
C LYS A 55 -5.09 10.35 6.18
N VAL A 56 -5.74 9.28 5.71
CA VAL A 56 -6.23 8.21 6.60
C VAL A 56 -5.35 6.95 6.51
N PRO A 57 -5.33 6.11 7.56
CA PRO A 57 -4.83 4.76 7.45
C PRO A 57 -5.65 3.97 6.40
N GLY A 58 -4.97 3.32 5.46
CA GLY A 58 -5.58 2.35 4.54
C GLY A 58 -5.78 0.97 5.15
N HIS A 59 -6.78 0.24 4.64
CA HIS A 59 -7.15 -1.13 5.00
C HIS A 59 -7.41 -1.35 6.49
N VAL A 60 -8.14 -0.42 7.11
CA VAL A 60 -8.51 -0.47 8.53
C VAL A 60 -10.02 -0.33 8.74
N GLY A 61 -10.83 -0.55 7.71
CA GLY A 61 -12.28 -0.60 7.83
C GLY A 61 -13.00 0.73 7.66
N ILE A 62 -12.37 1.77 7.10
CA ILE A 62 -13.08 3.02 6.78
C ILE A 62 -14.01 2.76 5.61
N ILE A 63 -15.32 2.81 5.83
CA ILE A 63 -16.36 2.34 4.90
C ILE A 63 -16.17 2.90 3.47
N GLY A 64 -15.97 4.21 3.36
CA GLY A 64 -15.78 4.86 2.06
C GLY A 64 -14.51 4.40 1.33
N ASN A 65 -13.40 4.23 2.07
CA ASN A 65 -12.12 3.81 1.51
C ASN A 65 -12.12 2.32 1.13
N GLU A 66 -12.65 1.44 1.98
CA GLU A 66 -12.77 0.01 1.66
C GLU A 66 -13.66 -0.20 0.42
N ARG A 67 -14.71 0.61 0.27
CA ARG A 67 -15.55 0.57 -0.93
C ARG A 67 -14.80 1.05 -2.17
N ALA A 68 -14.06 2.15 -2.07
CA ALA A 68 -13.24 2.66 -3.18
C ALA A 68 -12.17 1.65 -3.60
N ASP A 69 -11.49 1.02 -2.62
CA ASP A 69 -10.50 -0.03 -2.83
C ASP A 69 -11.10 -1.25 -3.53
N LYS A 70 -12.27 -1.71 -3.07
CA LYS A 70 -12.97 -2.83 -3.72
C LYS A 70 -13.34 -2.53 -5.16
N ILE A 71 -13.90 -1.35 -5.43
CA ILE A 71 -14.27 -0.94 -6.79
C ILE A 71 -13.03 -0.87 -7.70
N ALA A 72 -11.96 -0.23 -7.21
CA ALA A 72 -10.71 -0.10 -7.96
C ALA A 72 -10.05 -1.47 -8.23
N SER A 73 -10.03 -2.35 -7.23
CA SER A 73 -9.47 -3.70 -7.36
C SER A 73 -10.27 -4.55 -8.34
N ASP A 74 -11.61 -4.56 -8.22
CA ASP A 74 -12.46 -5.33 -9.12
C ASP A 74 -12.33 -4.84 -10.58
N LEU A 75 -12.31 -3.52 -10.81
CA LEU A 75 -12.08 -2.96 -12.15
C LEU A 75 -10.66 -3.26 -12.67
N GLY A 76 -9.64 -3.22 -11.81
CA GLY A 76 -8.26 -3.56 -12.17
C GLY A 76 -8.09 -5.03 -12.56
N GLU A 77 -8.91 -5.92 -12.01
CA GLU A 77 -9.01 -7.33 -12.41
C GLU A 77 -9.88 -7.54 -13.66
N GLY A 78 -10.43 -6.48 -14.26
CA GLY A 78 -11.29 -6.55 -15.43
C GLY A 78 -12.72 -7.02 -15.15
N LYS A 79 -13.14 -7.04 -13.88
CA LYS A 79 -14.53 -7.37 -13.52
C LYS A 79 -15.45 -6.20 -13.85
N THR A 80 -16.68 -6.51 -14.19
CA THR A 80 -17.74 -5.50 -14.28
C THR A 80 -18.21 -5.13 -12.88
N VAL A 81 -18.18 -3.83 -12.57
CA VAL A 81 -18.71 -3.28 -11.32
C VAL A 81 -19.90 -2.39 -11.64
N GLU A 82 -21.06 -2.73 -11.09
CA GLU A 82 -22.23 -1.86 -11.15
C GLU A 82 -22.06 -0.69 -10.19
N LEU A 83 -21.84 0.50 -10.73
CA LEU A 83 -21.71 1.72 -9.94
C LEU A 83 -23.09 2.27 -9.61
N TYR A 84 -23.28 2.66 -8.35
CA TYR A 84 -24.52 3.29 -7.93
C TYR A 84 -24.72 4.61 -8.66
N CYS A 85 -25.85 4.75 -9.35
CA CYS A 85 -26.27 5.96 -10.05
C CYS A 85 -27.63 6.39 -9.48
N GLY A 86 -27.62 7.34 -8.56
CA GLY A 86 -28.82 7.81 -7.90
C GLY A 86 -28.54 8.93 -6.91
N PRO A 87 -29.57 9.44 -6.23
CA PRO A 87 -29.43 10.49 -5.23
C PRO A 87 -28.63 10.00 -4.00
N ARG A 88 -28.07 10.93 -3.23
CA ARG A 88 -27.22 10.64 -2.06
C ARG A 88 -27.96 9.81 -1.00
N GLU A 89 -29.26 10.04 -0.87
CA GLU A 89 -30.17 9.40 0.10
C GLU A 89 -30.35 7.91 -0.19
N GLY A 90 -30.26 7.49 -1.46
CA GLY A 90 -30.31 6.07 -1.83
C GLY A 90 -28.96 5.36 -1.75
N TYR A 91 -27.88 6.09 -1.42
CA TYR A 91 -26.56 5.49 -1.31
C TYR A 91 -26.37 4.84 0.07
N THR A 92 -26.43 3.51 0.09
CA THR A 92 -26.51 2.68 1.31
C THR A 92 -25.22 2.61 2.13
N TYR A 93 -24.15 3.28 1.71
CA TYR A 93 -22.87 3.29 2.41
C TYR A 93 -22.70 4.59 3.21
N GLU A 94 -22.39 4.46 4.50
CA GLU A 94 -22.09 5.59 5.39
C GLU A 94 -20.69 6.17 5.14
N ILE A 95 -20.46 6.74 3.95
CA ILE A 95 -19.14 7.22 3.54
C ILE A 95 -18.63 8.44 4.31
N GLU A 96 -19.50 9.09 5.08
CA GLU A 96 -19.14 10.18 6.00
C GLU A 96 -18.56 9.64 7.31
N ASN A 97 -18.78 8.36 7.62
CA ASN A 97 -18.18 7.71 8.77
C ASN A 97 -16.70 7.38 8.47
N VAL A 98 -15.82 8.19 9.04
CA VAL A 98 -14.36 8.06 8.92
C VAL A 98 -13.72 7.36 10.12
N SER A 99 -14.54 6.80 11.03
CA SER A 99 -14.04 5.93 12.09
C SER A 99 -13.42 4.67 11.48
N PHE A 100 -12.42 4.12 12.17
CA PHE A 100 -11.71 2.94 11.74
C PHE A 100 -11.47 1.99 12.90
N ASP A 101 -11.14 0.74 12.56
CA ASP A 101 -10.78 -0.29 13.51
C ASP A 101 -9.35 -0.04 14.02
N GLU A 102 -9.25 0.41 15.27
CA GLU A 102 -7.97 0.71 15.91
C GLU A 102 -7.09 -0.53 16.08
N ALA A 103 -7.68 -1.72 16.27
CA ALA A 103 -6.93 -2.96 16.38
C ALA A 103 -6.27 -3.31 15.04
N LYS A 104 -7.03 -3.22 13.93
CA LYS A 104 -6.45 -3.39 12.57
C LYS A 104 -5.38 -2.36 12.27
N ALA A 105 -5.58 -1.11 12.69
CA ALA A 105 -4.58 -0.06 12.52
C ALA A 105 -3.29 -0.37 13.30
N ALA A 106 -3.41 -0.85 14.53
CA ALA A 106 -2.29 -1.26 15.36
C ALA A 106 -1.53 -2.46 14.77
N GLU A 107 -2.24 -3.49 14.32
CA GLU A 107 -1.67 -4.67 13.66
C GLU A 107 -0.90 -4.29 12.40
N ARG A 108 -1.48 -3.45 11.54
CA ARG A 108 -0.82 -2.95 10.34
C ARG A 108 0.43 -2.15 10.66
N SER A 109 0.36 -1.28 11.67
CA SER A 109 1.52 -0.51 12.14
C SER A 109 2.64 -1.42 12.64
N ALA A 110 2.29 -2.45 13.43
CA ALA A 110 3.24 -3.45 13.90
C ALA A 110 3.86 -4.25 12.74
N ALA A 111 3.05 -4.71 11.77
CA ALA A 111 3.52 -5.42 10.58
C ALA A 111 4.49 -4.55 9.75
N ARG A 112 4.17 -3.27 9.54
CA ARG A 112 5.04 -2.32 8.84
C ARG A 112 6.36 -2.12 9.58
N LYS A 113 6.34 -1.94 10.90
CA LYS A 113 7.55 -1.82 11.74
C LYS A 113 8.41 -3.08 11.61
N ARG A 114 7.80 -4.27 11.74
CA ARG A 114 8.47 -5.56 11.57
C ARG A 114 9.09 -5.71 10.18
N SER A 115 8.37 -5.29 9.12
CA SER A 115 8.87 -5.35 7.74
C SER A 115 10.08 -4.44 7.53
N ALA A 116 10.08 -3.25 8.13
CA ALA A 116 11.17 -2.28 8.02
C ALA A 116 12.44 -2.66 8.79
N GLN A 117 12.32 -3.53 9.81
CA GLN A 117 13.48 -4.03 10.54
C GLN A 117 14.37 -4.92 9.66
N LYS A 118 15.69 -4.70 9.79
CA LYS A 118 16.72 -5.51 9.12
C LYS A 118 16.56 -6.97 9.53
N ALA A 119 16.61 -7.87 8.55
CA ALA A 119 16.61 -9.31 8.81
C ALA A 119 17.87 -9.70 9.61
N TYR A 120 17.69 -10.61 10.57
CA TYR A 120 18.78 -11.39 11.12
C TYR A 120 19.16 -12.49 10.12
N SER A 121 18.16 -13.22 9.61
CA SER A 121 18.32 -14.25 8.60
C SER A 121 16.99 -14.53 7.88
N TYR A 122 17.04 -15.35 6.84
CA TYR A 122 15.88 -15.87 6.12
C TYR A 122 15.91 -17.39 6.17
N VAL A 123 14.79 -18.01 6.53
CA VAL A 123 14.65 -19.46 6.55
C VAL A 123 13.74 -19.87 5.40
N SER A 124 14.13 -20.89 4.66
CA SER A 124 13.40 -21.42 3.51
C SER A 124 13.21 -22.93 3.64
N LYS A 125 12.06 -23.47 3.23
CA LYS A 125 11.78 -24.90 3.05
C LYS A 125 11.48 -25.15 1.59
N VAL A 126 12.33 -25.93 0.93
CA VAL A 126 12.20 -26.32 -0.48
C VAL A 126 12.38 -27.83 -0.56
N ASP A 127 11.41 -28.54 -1.12
CA ASP A 127 11.42 -30.01 -1.24
C ASP A 127 11.70 -30.73 0.09
N GLY A 128 11.10 -30.22 1.17
CA GLY A 128 11.31 -30.74 2.53
C GLY A 128 12.63 -30.33 3.20
N LYS A 129 13.55 -29.68 2.48
CA LYS A 129 14.84 -29.24 3.01
C LYS A 129 14.78 -27.80 3.53
N ILE A 130 15.08 -27.65 4.81
CA ILE A 130 15.12 -26.36 5.49
C ILE A 130 16.55 -25.81 5.42
N GLU A 131 16.70 -24.57 4.97
CA GLU A 131 17.98 -23.86 4.93
C GLU A 131 17.83 -22.41 5.39
N THR A 132 18.87 -21.89 6.04
CA THR A 132 18.98 -20.52 6.52
C THR A 132 19.93 -19.72 5.62
N HIS A 133 19.60 -18.45 5.40
CA HIS A 133 20.30 -17.53 4.51
C HIS A 133 20.55 -16.21 5.23
N GLN A 134 21.71 -15.60 5.02
CA GLN A 134 22.05 -14.32 5.66
C GLN A 134 21.47 -13.14 4.89
N THR A 135 21.30 -13.29 3.58
CA THR A 135 20.79 -12.24 2.71
C THR A 135 19.49 -12.65 2.03
N TRP A 136 18.70 -11.65 1.62
CA TRP A 136 17.51 -11.90 0.82
C TRP A 136 17.87 -12.52 -0.53
N ALA A 137 18.96 -12.08 -1.17
CA ALA A 137 19.37 -12.57 -2.49
C ALA A 137 19.65 -14.08 -2.51
N GLU A 138 20.30 -14.62 -1.47
CA GLU A 138 20.53 -16.06 -1.30
C GLU A 138 19.21 -16.83 -1.16
N CYS A 139 18.32 -16.33 -0.30
CA CYS A 139 17.00 -16.92 -0.09
C CYS A 139 16.17 -16.88 -1.38
N GLU A 140 16.11 -15.72 -2.04
CA GLU A 140 15.37 -15.48 -3.27
C GLU A 140 15.82 -16.41 -4.40
N ALA A 141 17.14 -16.55 -4.61
CA ALA A 141 17.71 -17.46 -5.60
C ALA A 141 17.27 -18.92 -5.37
N ARG A 142 17.07 -19.31 -4.11
CA ARG A 142 16.65 -20.67 -3.75
C ARG A 142 15.15 -20.91 -3.95
N VAL A 143 14.31 -19.92 -3.66
CA VAL A 143 12.84 -20.07 -3.63
C VAL A 143 12.16 -19.72 -4.95
N THR A 144 12.78 -18.86 -5.76
CA THR A 144 12.17 -18.35 -7.00
C THR A 144 11.97 -19.46 -8.03
N GLY A 145 10.77 -19.51 -8.63
CA GLY A 145 10.44 -20.47 -9.70
C GLY A 145 10.12 -21.89 -9.23
N LYS A 146 10.08 -22.17 -7.93
CA LYS A 146 9.78 -23.50 -7.37
C LYS A 146 8.39 -23.57 -6.75
N GLN A 147 7.79 -24.75 -6.78
CA GLN A 147 6.46 -25.03 -6.21
C GLN A 147 6.58 -25.55 -4.77
N GLY A 148 5.57 -25.28 -3.95
CA GLY A 148 5.50 -25.79 -2.56
C GLY A 148 6.53 -25.19 -1.60
N VAL A 149 7.11 -24.03 -1.93
CA VAL A 149 8.12 -23.38 -1.11
C VAL A 149 7.50 -22.60 0.04
N ARG A 150 8.11 -22.69 1.23
CA ARG A 150 7.83 -21.78 2.36
C ARG A 150 9.09 -20.98 2.68
N PHE A 151 8.94 -19.69 2.99
CA PHE A 151 10.04 -18.89 3.52
C PHE A 151 9.55 -17.87 4.54
N LYS A 152 10.40 -17.52 5.51
CA LYS A 152 10.11 -16.51 6.54
C LYS A 152 11.40 -15.73 6.88
N LYS A 153 11.24 -14.42 7.11
CA LYS A 153 12.28 -13.54 7.67
C LYS A 153 12.33 -13.70 9.19
N ALA A 154 13.51 -13.97 9.74
CA ALA A 154 13.80 -13.91 11.16
C ALA A 154 14.43 -12.55 11.53
N LEU A 155 14.07 -12.01 12.69
CA LEU A 155 14.66 -10.78 13.24
C LEU A 155 15.64 -11.06 14.39
N SER A 156 15.74 -12.31 14.84
CA SER A 156 16.69 -12.75 15.87
C SER A 156 17.02 -14.24 15.72
N ALA A 157 18.08 -14.68 16.40
CA ALA A 157 18.44 -16.11 16.46
C ALA A 157 17.33 -16.98 17.07
N GLN A 158 16.60 -16.46 18.07
CA GLN A 158 15.49 -17.18 18.69
C GLN A 158 14.33 -17.37 17.71
N GLU A 159 14.02 -16.32 16.93
CA GLU A 159 12.97 -16.38 15.91
C GLU A 159 13.37 -17.30 14.75
N GLU A 160 14.66 -17.32 14.36
CA GLU A 160 15.17 -18.27 13.37
C GLU A 160 14.91 -19.71 13.80
N GLN A 161 15.25 -20.07 15.04
CA GLN A 161 15.02 -21.41 15.57
C GLN A 161 13.52 -21.76 15.63
N ALA A 162 12.68 -20.79 16.04
CA ALA A 162 11.23 -20.98 16.03
C ALA A 162 10.68 -21.20 14.61
N ILE A 163 11.22 -20.52 13.61
CA ILE A 163 10.84 -20.70 12.21
C ILE A 163 11.29 -22.08 11.69
N ILE A 164 12.50 -22.51 12.02
CA ILE A 164 12.99 -23.86 11.66
C ILE A 164 12.08 -24.93 12.26
N ALA A 165 11.67 -24.78 13.51
CA ALA A 165 10.74 -25.69 14.16
C ALA A 165 9.34 -25.68 13.48
N ASP A 166 8.81 -24.51 13.12
CA ASP A 166 7.55 -24.37 12.36
C ASP A 166 7.62 -24.98 10.94
N PHE A 167 8.83 -25.08 10.39
CA PHE A 167 9.07 -25.64 9.07
C PHE A 167 9.37 -27.14 9.11
N THR A 168 9.67 -27.72 10.26
CA THR A 168 9.94 -29.16 10.40
C THR A 168 8.63 -29.91 10.25
#